data_AF-A0A410SLY9-F1
#
_entry.id   AF-A0A410SLY9-F1
#
_cell.length_a   1.000
_cell.length_b   1.000
_cell.length_c   1.000
_cell.angle_alpha   90.00
_cell.angle_beta   90.00
_cell.angle_gamma   90.00
#
_symmetry.space_group_name_H-M   'P 1'
#
loop_
_entity.id
_entity.type
_entity.pdbx_description
1 polymer ?
#
loop_
_entity_poly.entity_id
_entity_poly.type
_entity_poly.pdbx_seq_one_letter_code
_entity_poly.pdbx_strand_id
1 'polypeptide(L)' 'NTHPLLKIINHAFVDLPAPSNISSWWNFGSLLGVCLVIQILTGLFLAMHYTSDTMTAFSS' A
#
# COMPACT_ATOMS: atom_id res chain seq x y z
N ASN A 1 18.20 19.06 15.56
CA ASN A 1 18.60 17.90 14.76
C ASN A 1 17.38 17.10 14.35
N THR A 2 16.71 17.58 13.31
CA THR A 2 15.60 16.86 12.69
C THR A 2 16.16 15.58 12.05
N HIS A 3 15.64 14.43 12.46
CA HIS A 3 16.04 13.15 11.89
C HIS A 3 15.71 13.18 10.38
N PRO A 4 16.67 12.95 9.47
CA PRO A 4 16.47 13.14 8.04
C PRO A 4 15.33 12.27 7.48
N LEU A 5 15.17 11.04 8.00
CA LEU A 5 14.03 10.18 7.66
C LEU A 5 12.69 10.74 8.14
N LEU A 6 12.63 11.27 9.37
CA LEU A 6 11.41 11.86 9.90
C LEU A 6 11.04 13.16 9.19
N LYS A 7 12.02 13.90 8.67
CA LYS A 7 11.78 15.10 7.84
C LYS A 7 11.06 14.74 6.53
N ILE A 8 11.43 13.63 5.91
CA ILE A 8 10.78 13.13 4.69
C ILE A 8 9.34 12.74 4.99
N ILE A 9 9.10 11.99 6.07
CA ILE A 9 7.73 11.58 6.45
C ILE A 9 6.86 12.79 6.81
N ASN A 10 7.40 13.75 7.58
CA ASN A 10 6.65 14.93 7.99
C ASN A 10 6.19 15.77 6.79
N HIS A 11 7.07 16.13 5.86
CA HIS A 11 6.67 16.98 4.73
C HIS A 11 5.72 16.28 3.73
N ALA A 12 5.76 14.94 3.66
CA ALA A 12 4.98 14.18 2.68
C ALA A 12 3.60 13.76 3.22
N PHE A 13 3.45 13.64 4.55
CA PHE A 13 2.26 13.03 5.15
C PHE A 13 1.59 13.88 6.25
N VAL A 14 2.36 14.68 7.00
CA VAL A 14 1.85 15.45 8.16
C VAL A 14 1.67 16.92 7.78
N ASP A 15 2.73 17.57 7.33
CA ASP A 15 2.78 18.99 6.99
C ASP A 15 2.61 19.23 5.48
N LEU A 16 1.76 18.41 4.83
CA LEU A 16 1.45 18.58 3.42
C LEU A 16 0.37 19.67 3.25
N PRO A 17 0.65 20.77 2.50
CA PRO A 17 -0.37 21.78 2.22
C PRO A 17 -1.41 21.23 1.22
N ALA A 18 -2.51 20.69 1.73
CA ALA A 18 -3.64 20.24 0.91
C ALA A 18 -4.68 21.37 0.74
N PRO A 19 -5.27 21.55 -0.46
CA PRO A 19 -6.33 22.53 -0.66
C PRO A 19 -7.57 22.18 0.17
N SER A 20 -8.26 23.18 0.71
CA SER A 20 -9.43 22.97 1.58
C SER A 20 -10.67 22.42 0.85
N ASN A 21 -10.74 22.57 -0.47
CA ASN A 21 -11.85 22.10 -1.30
C ASN A 21 -11.50 20.82 -2.09
N ILE A 22 -10.93 19.81 -1.42
CA ILE A 22 -10.69 18.50 -2.03
C ILE A 22 -11.99 17.74 -2.25
N SER A 23 -12.17 17.18 -3.45
CA SER A 23 -13.31 16.32 -3.77
C SER A 23 -13.06 14.88 -3.30
N SER A 24 -14.13 14.07 -3.27
CA SER A 24 -14.04 12.65 -2.92
C SER A 24 -13.07 11.87 -3.82
N TRP A 25 -12.84 12.31 -5.06
CA TRP A 25 -11.91 11.71 -6.02
C TRP A 25 -10.46 11.67 -5.52
N TRP A 26 -10.08 12.59 -4.63
CA TRP A 26 -8.72 12.62 -4.06
C TRP A 26 -8.44 11.42 -3.13
N ASN A 27 -9.49 10.75 -2.62
CA ASN A 27 -9.35 9.56 -1.78
C ASN A 27 -8.90 8.31 -2.57
N PHE A 28 -9.03 8.28 -3.90
CA PHE A 28 -8.60 7.12 -4.67
C PHE A 28 -7.10 6.86 -4.56
N GLY A 29 -6.28 7.91 -4.39
CA GLY A 29 -4.84 7.75 -4.22
C GLY A 29 -4.48 6.94 -2.96
N SER A 30 -5.05 7.30 -1.81
CA SER A 30 -4.83 6.57 -0.56
C SER A 30 -5.44 5.17 -0.60
N LEU A 31 -6.61 5.03 -1.21
CA LEU A 31 -7.29 3.75 -1.36
C LEU A 31 -6.46 2.75 -2.18
N LEU A 32 -5.83 3.21 -3.27
CA LEU A 32 -4.92 2.38 -4.08
C LEU A 32 -3.67 1.97 -3.29
N GLY A 33 -3.11 2.88 -2.48
CA GLY A 33 -1.98 2.56 -1.61
C GLY A 33 -2.32 1.46 -0.60
N VAL A 34 -3.48 1.57 0.07
CA VAL A 34 -3.98 0.54 0.99
C VAL A 34 -4.25 -0.78 0.26
N CYS A 35 -4.87 -0.71 -0.92
CA CYS A 35 -5.13 -1.89 -1.75
C CYS A 35 -3.83 -2.64 -2.09
N LEU A 36 -2.78 -1.93 -2.49
CA LEU A 36 -1.48 -2.53 -2.80
C LEU A 36 -0.88 -3.23 -1.58
N VAL A 37 -0.89 -2.59 -0.40
CA VAL A 37 -0.39 -3.20 0.84
C VAL A 37 -1.15 -4.49 1.16
N ILE A 38 -2.48 -4.45 1.06
CA ILE A 38 -3.31 -5.64 1.29
C ILE A 38 -2.96 -6.74 0.29
N GLN A 39 -2.85 -6.44 -1.01
CA GLN A 39 -2.52 -7.43 -2.03
C GLN A 39 -1.14 -8.06 -1.86
N ILE A 40 -0.13 -7.28 -1.43
CA ILE A 40 1.21 -7.83 -1.15
C ILE A 40 1.15 -8.77 0.05
N LEU A 41 0.47 -8.36 1.13
CA LEU A 41 0.34 -9.19 2.33
C LEU A 41 -0.42 -10.48 2.04
N THR A 42 -1.61 -10.38 1.44
CA THR A 42 -2.42 -11.56 1.11
C THR A 42 -1.73 -12.44 0.08
N GLY A 43 -1.09 -11.86 -0.94
CA GLY A 43 -0.29 -12.58 -1.92
C GLY A 43 0.89 -13.33 -1.30
N LEU A 44 1.57 -12.74 -0.30
CA LEU A 44 2.64 -13.41 0.44
C LEU A 44 2.11 -14.61 1.24
N PHE A 45 0.98 -14.46 1.94
CA PHE A 45 0.35 -15.58 2.63
C PHE A 45 -0.11 -16.67 1.66
N LEU A 46 -0.68 -16.29 0.53
CA LEU A 46 -1.12 -17.24 -0.49
C LEU A 46 0.08 -17.98 -1.10
N ALA A 47 1.20 -17.30 -1.38
CA ALA A 47 2.41 -17.90 -1.89
C ALA A 47 3.04 -18.92 -0.93
N MET A 48 2.84 -18.79 0.39
CA MET A 48 3.29 -19.81 1.36
C MET A 48 2.49 -21.11 1.31
N HIS A 49 1.24 -21.07 0.85
CA HIS A 49 0.37 -22.24 0.71
C HIS A 49 0.24 -22.73 -0.75
N TYR A 50 0.63 -21.91 -1.72
CA TYR A 50 0.57 -22.23 -3.14
C TYR A 50 1.82 -23.01 -3.59
N THR A 51 1.61 -24.16 -4.24
CA THR A 51 2.68 -24.93 -4.91
C THR A 51 2.67 -24.61 -6.40
N SER A 52 3.81 -24.17 -6.95
CA SER A 52 3.95 -23.69 -8.33
C SER A 52 3.98 -24.78 -9.42
N ASP A 53 3.65 -26.03 -9.09
CA ASP A 53 3.59 -27.13 -10.07
C ASP A 53 2.29 -27.02 -10.87
N THR A 54 2.39 -27.07 -12.21
CA THR A 54 1.25 -26.92 -13.12
C THR A 54 0.17 -27.98 -12.92
N MET A 55 0.51 -29.14 -12.33
CA MET A 55 -0.42 -30.22 -12.03
C MET A 55 -1.22 -29.98 -10.73
N THR A 56 -0.72 -29.17 -9.80
CA THR A 56 -1.34 -28.94 -8.47
C THR A 56 -1.78 -27.50 -8.23
N ALA A 57 -1.43 -26.57 -9.12
CA ALA A 57 -1.75 -25.13 -9.01
C ALA A 57 -3.24 -24.81 -8.81
N PHE A 58 -4.16 -25.61 -9.36
CA PHE A 58 -5.60 -25.43 -9.20
C PHE A 58 -6.17 -26.19 -7.98
N SER A 59 -5.45 -27.20 -7.49
CA SER A 59 -5.89 -28.07 -6.38
C SER A 59 -5.34 -27.65 -5.01
N SER A 60 -4.62 -26.53 -4.94
CA SER A 60 -4.00 -25.95 -3.74
C SER A 60 -4.93 -24.97 -3.03
#